data_AF-A0A1W9RU14-F1
#
_entry.id   AF-A0A1W9RU14-F1
#
_cell.length_a   1.000
_cell.length_b   1.000
_cell.length_c   1.000
_cell.angle_alpha   90.00
_cell.angle_beta   90.00
_cell.angle_gamma   90.00
#
_symmetry.space_group_name_H-M   'P 1'
#
loop_
_entity.id
_entity.type
_entity.pdbx_description
1 polymer ?
#
loop_
_entity_poly.entity_id
_entity_poly.type
_entity_poly.pdbx_seq_one_letter_code
_entity_poly.pdbx_strand_id
1 'polypeptide(L)'
;MRIVSSAIVMSDLHLGRELSYLDTRHPSYEQNRRNFLEILEQAGEVEELIINGDLFEVALEDWDEVCEQARAFFDVLAEVPPPQRIVYIPGNHDHHLWQSLVERYYIFSAIKEKRPLPDRKHYPLYFVDRKFTSTNPNHAMHMILPDLWPDKKSRPEFIIKYPHHLLGIETGKKINHYFFTHGHFLEPWFRPLNFLVEPARIDELEGFNALWLESFNYHLGHASRLSERVMAIIASYEQGYKNSKKRINRILNEIFLNIRRKTQLGDIGAFLLKVAMKFVLRYFPKDRNFALFQNPVDKKMLSEINTYLEKYIFQRYKPENYERLSLPSPDRIPVPFTFVFGHTHRPNFAPEDMAASKIKLDNEEISVLNTGGWLRIDSEMQNGENAGILLINSNGQQWLSLSGKLH
;
A
#
# COMPACT_ATOMS: atom_id res chain seq x y z
N MET A 1 -1.98 18.27 -12.50
CA MET A 1 -1.71 18.17 -11.04
C MET A 1 -2.59 19.17 -10.30
N ARG A 2 -3.06 18.88 -9.08
CA ARG A 2 -3.82 19.86 -8.27
C ARG A 2 -2.90 20.57 -7.29
N ILE A 3 -3.19 21.83 -7.03
CA ILE A 3 -2.57 22.64 -5.97
C ILE A 3 -3.62 22.84 -4.87
N VAL A 4 -3.25 22.62 -3.61
CA VAL A 4 -4.10 22.82 -2.42
C VAL A 4 -3.34 23.60 -1.36
N SER A 5 -4.04 24.16 -0.37
CA SER A 5 -3.40 24.86 0.75
C SER A 5 -2.91 23.93 1.85
N SER A 6 -3.57 22.78 2.04
CA SER A 6 -3.25 21.83 3.10
C SER A 6 -3.67 20.40 2.79
N ALA A 7 -2.94 19.44 3.35
CA ALA A 7 -3.25 18.03 3.30
C ALA A 7 -2.77 17.30 4.56
N ILE A 8 -3.45 16.21 4.91
CA ILE A 8 -2.92 15.20 5.86
C ILE A 8 -2.68 13.88 5.15
N VAL A 9 -1.68 13.12 5.60
CA VAL A 9 -1.30 11.84 5.02
C VAL A 9 -1.16 10.79 6.11
N MET A 10 -1.73 9.61 5.88
CA MET A 10 -1.61 8.43 6.73
C MET A 10 -1.53 7.17 5.87
N SER A 11 -0.99 6.08 6.42
CA SER A 11 -0.78 4.83 5.70
C SER A 11 -0.74 3.63 6.66
N ASP A 12 -0.93 2.43 6.14
CA ASP A 12 -0.73 1.17 6.86
C ASP A 12 -1.64 1.04 8.09
N LEU A 13 -2.92 1.37 7.89
CA LEU A 13 -3.96 1.27 8.91
C LEU A 13 -4.39 -0.19 9.14
N HIS A 14 -4.36 -1.03 8.11
CA HIS A 14 -4.76 -2.45 8.13
C HIS A 14 -6.05 -2.69 8.91
N LEU A 15 -7.10 -1.95 8.58
CA LEU A 15 -8.42 -2.09 9.21
C LEU A 15 -8.92 -3.53 9.00
N GLY A 16 -9.23 -4.21 10.11
CA GLY A 16 -9.50 -5.65 10.17
C GLY A 16 -8.47 -6.41 11.00
N ARG A 17 -7.21 -5.96 11.03
CA ARG A 17 -6.13 -6.67 11.74
C ARG A 17 -6.16 -6.37 13.24
N GLU A 18 -6.04 -7.40 14.08
CA GLU A 18 -5.92 -7.24 15.55
C GLU A 18 -4.72 -6.35 15.98
N LEU A 19 -3.67 -6.32 15.16
CA LEU A 19 -2.51 -5.46 15.39
C LEU A 19 -2.78 -3.98 15.07
N SER A 20 -3.84 -3.63 14.35
CA SER A 20 -4.16 -2.23 14.04
C SER A 20 -4.50 -1.45 15.31
N TYR A 21 -3.88 -0.29 15.52
CA TYR A 21 -4.23 0.56 16.66
C TYR A 21 -5.69 1.00 16.70
N LEU A 22 -6.38 0.93 15.56
CA LEU A 22 -7.80 1.29 15.38
C LEU A 22 -8.75 0.08 15.34
N ASP A 23 -8.28 -1.12 15.69
CA ASP A 23 -9.13 -2.31 15.83
C ASP A 23 -10.17 -2.13 16.95
N THR A 24 -11.46 -2.13 16.60
CA THR A 24 -12.59 -1.88 17.52
C THR A 24 -12.76 -2.97 18.57
N ARG A 25 -12.20 -4.17 18.32
CA ARG A 25 -12.25 -5.31 19.24
C ARG A 25 -11.22 -5.18 20.36
N HIS A 26 -10.21 -4.33 20.19
CA HIS A 26 -9.15 -4.15 21.17
C HIS A 26 -9.66 -3.39 22.41
N PRO A 27 -9.31 -3.80 23.65
CA PRO A 27 -9.78 -3.12 24.87
C PRO A 27 -9.42 -1.63 24.95
N SER A 28 -8.34 -1.22 24.30
CA SER A 28 -7.87 0.16 24.23
C SER A 28 -8.53 1.00 23.13
N TYR A 29 -9.44 0.43 22.33
CA TYR A 29 -10.01 1.11 21.16
C TYR A 29 -10.57 2.50 21.48
N GLU A 30 -11.40 2.63 22.52
CA GLU A 30 -12.00 3.93 22.88
C GLU A 30 -10.95 4.99 23.24
N GLN A 31 -9.84 4.59 23.87
CA GLN A 31 -8.73 5.49 24.14
C GLN A 31 -7.99 5.87 22.84
N ASN A 32 -7.68 4.88 22.01
CA ASN A 32 -6.98 5.08 20.74
C ASN A 32 -7.80 5.95 19.78
N ARG A 33 -9.11 5.71 19.72
CA ARG A 33 -10.10 6.51 18.99
C ARG A 33 -10.07 7.98 19.45
N ARG A 34 -10.10 8.24 20.77
CA ARG A 34 -10.01 9.61 21.30
C ARG A 34 -8.69 10.29 20.93
N ASN A 35 -7.56 9.61 21.08
CA ASN A 35 -6.26 10.15 20.70
C ASN A 35 -6.17 10.40 19.18
N PHE A 36 -6.79 9.54 18.37
CA PHE A 36 -6.88 9.74 16.93
C PHE A 36 -7.76 10.95 16.58
N LEU A 37 -8.90 11.13 17.26
CA LEU A 37 -9.72 12.32 17.08
C LEU A 37 -8.96 13.60 17.47
N GLU A 38 -8.26 13.61 18.60
CA GLU A 38 -7.45 14.74 19.06
C GLU A 38 -6.39 15.15 18.03
N ILE A 39 -5.76 14.19 17.35
CA ILE A 39 -4.74 14.52 16.34
C ILE A 39 -5.34 15.05 15.03
N LEU A 40 -6.55 14.59 14.67
CA LEU A 40 -7.30 15.16 13.56
C LEU A 40 -7.74 16.60 13.88
N GLU A 41 -8.22 16.85 15.10
CA GLU A 41 -8.55 18.20 15.58
C GLU A 41 -7.31 19.11 15.59
N GLN A 42 -6.15 18.59 16.01
CA GLN A 42 -4.88 19.31 15.96
C GLN A 42 -4.45 19.67 14.53
N ALA A 43 -4.72 18.80 13.55
CA ALA A 43 -4.44 19.08 12.14
C ALA A 43 -5.34 20.20 11.58
N GLY A 44 -6.53 20.38 12.16
CA GLY A 44 -7.50 21.38 11.75
C GLY A 44 -8.16 21.05 10.41
N GLU A 45 -8.79 22.05 9.80
CA GLU A 45 -9.44 21.90 8.50
C GLU A 45 -8.39 21.72 7.39
N VAL A 46 -8.55 20.66 6.60
CA VAL A 46 -7.65 20.36 5.47
C VAL A 46 -8.40 20.14 4.18
N GLU A 47 -7.79 20.50 3.05
CA GLU A 47 -8.43 20.32 1.75
C GLU A 47 -8.41 18.87 1.28
N GLU A 48 -7.36 18.11 1.62
CA GLU A 48 -7.11 16.77 1.09
C GLU A 48 -6.59 15.83 2.18
N LEU A 49 -7.30 14.71 2.40
CA LEU A 49 -6.78 13.56 3.15
C LEU A 49 -6.22 12.56 2.15
N ILE A 50 -4.97 12.14 2.35
CA ILE A 50 -4.32 11.09 1.55
C ILE A 50 -4.17 9.84 2.41
N ILE A 51 -4.83 8.75 1.98
CA ILE A 51 -4.63 7.41 2.52
C ILE A 51 -3.64 6.70 1.58
N ASN A 52 -2.38 6.61 1.99
CA ASN A 52 -1.26 6.18 1.16
C ASN A 52 -1.00 4.66 1.20
N GLY A 53 -2.09 3.89 1.15
CA GLY A 53 -2.08 2.44 1.03
C GLY A 53 -2.21 1.68 2.34
N ASP A 54 -2.45 0.38 2.16
CA ASP A 54 -2.76 -0.61 3.19
C ASP A 54 -3.81 -0.10 4.18
N LEU A 55 -4.94 0.36 3.63
CA LEU A 55 -6.11 0.75 4.40
C LEU A 55 -6.80 -0.48 5.00
N PHE A 56 -6.95 -1.55 4.20
CA PHE A 56 -7.70 -2.74 4.58
C PHE A 56 -6.80 -3.94 4.81
N GLU A 57 -7.15 -4.81 5.77
CA GLU A 57 -6.54 -6.13 5.92
C GLU A 57 -7.47 -7.22 5.37
N VAL A 58 -7.56 -7.34 4.04
CA VAL A 58 -8.38 -8.38 3.39
C VAL A 58 -7.62 -9.67 3.15
N ALA A 59 -6.31 -9.73 3.43
CA ALA A 59 -5.53 -10.94 3.23
C ALA A 59 -5.79 -11.96 4.34
N LEU A 60 -6.09 -11.49 5.55
CA LEU A 60 -6.17 -12.33 6.75
C LEU A 60 -7.57 -12.39 7.37
N GLU A 61 -8.44 -11.43 7.04
CA GLU A 61 -9.72 -11.23 7.70
C GLU A 61 -10.91 -11.33 6.74
N ASP A 62 -12.09 -11.54 7.31
CA ASP A 62 -13.35 -11.58 6.59
C ASP A 62 -13.83 -10.16 6.20
N TRP A 63 -14.59 -10.07 5.12
CA TRP A 63 -15.04 -8.79 4.57
C TRP A 63 -15.99 -8.02 5.49
N ASP A 64 -16.84 -8.72 6.24
CA ASP A 64 -17.76 -8.11 7.18
C ASP A 64 -17.01 -7.38 8.29
N GLU A 65 -16.00 -8.04 8.88
CA GLU A 65 -15.08 -7.45 9.86
C GLU A 65 -14.34 -6.24 9.28
N VAL A 66 -13.70 -6.39 8.12
CA VAL A 66 -12.97 -5.29 7.46
C VAL A 66 -13.88 -4.09 7.20
N CYS A 67 -15.12 -4.34 6.75
CA CYS A 67 -16.10 -3.27 6.52
C CYS A 67 -16.58 -2.62 7.82
N GLU A 68 -16.76 -3.39 8.90
CA GLU A 68 -17.10 -2.85 10.22
C GLU A 68 -16.00 -1.92 10.75
N GLN A 69 -14.75 -2.38 10.73
CA GLN A 69 -13.59 -1.58 11.12
C GLN A 69 -13.45 -0.31 10.27
N ALA A 70 -13.67 -0.41 8.96
CA ALA A 70 -13.61 0.73 8.06
C ALA A 70 -14.72 1.76 8.29
N ARG A 71 -15.95 1.32 8.59
CA ARG A 71 -17.03 2.24 8.99
C ARG A 71 -16.69 2.97 10.27
N ALA A 72 -16.20 2.25 11.29
CA ALA A 72 -15.80 2.86 12.55
C ALA A 72 -14.68 3.91 12.36
N PHE A 73 -13.73 3.65 11.47
CA PHE A 73 -12.71 4.63 11.07
C PHE A 73 -13.31 5.87 10.38
N PHE A 74 -14.19 5.68 9.40
CA PHE A 74 -14.84 6.79 8.70
C PHE A 74 -15.81 7.58 9.59
N ASP A 75 -16.43 6.95 10.58
CA ASP A 75 -17.22 7.63 11.60
C ASP A 75 -16.37 8.66 12.37
N VAL A 76 -15.17 8.26 12.79
CA VAL A 76 -14.22 9.15 13.49
C VAL A 76 -13.76 10.29 12.58
N LEU A 77 -13.43 10.00 11.31
CA LEU A 77 -13.08 11.05 10.34
C LEU A 77 -14.23 12.03 10.09
N ALA A 78 -15.48 11.60 10.21
CA ALA A 78 -16.66 12.43 10.03
C ALA A 78 -17.09 13.21 11.29
N GLU A 79 -16.32 13.11 12.38
CA GLU A 79 -16.50 13.92 13.60
C GLU A 79 -15.80 15.27 13.52
N VAL A 80 -14.72 15.37 12.75
CA VAL A 80 -14.09 16.64 12.36
C VAL A 80 -14.70 17.17 11.06
N PRO A 81 -14.53 18.46 10.72
CA PRO A 81 -14.90 18.97 9.41
C PRO A 81 -14.27 18.10 8.30
N PRO A 82 -15.08 17.50 7.41
CA PRO A 82 -14.55 16.58 6.42
C PRO A 82 -13.66 17.34 5.43
N PRO A 83 -12.59 16.71 4.93
CA PRO A 83 -11.80 17.32 3.87
C PRO A 83 -12.66 17.50 2.61
N GLN A 84 -12.24 18.36 1.69
CA GLN A 84 -12.95 18.46 0.40
C GLN A 84 -12.89 17.13 -0.35
N ARG A 85 -11.78 16.39 -0.19
CA ARG A 85 -11.64 15.05 -0.74
C ARG A 85 -10.78 14.12 0.09
N ILE A 86 -10.97 12.84 -0.17
CA ILE A 86 -10.11 11.75 0.28
C ILE A 86 -9.49 11.10 -0.96
N VAL A 87 -8.16 11.14 -1.05
CA VAL A 87 -7.40 10.39 -2.07
C VAL A 87 -6.87 9.11 -1.45
N TYR A 88 -7.28 8.00 -2.02
CA TYR A 88 -6.81 6.68 -1.66
C TYR A 88 -5.87 6.13 -2.73
N ILE A 89 -4.70 5.70 -2.29
CA ILE A 89 -3.67 5.06 -3.13
C ILE A 89 -3.55 3.61 -2.66
N PRO A 90 -4.15 2.63 -3.36
CA PRO A 90 -4.12 1.24 -2.90
C PRO A 90 -2.69 0.73 -2.69
N GLY A 91 -2.45 0.12 -1.53
CA GLY A 91 -1.23 -0.62 -1.23
C GLY A 91 -1.28 -2.07 -1.72
N ASN A 92 -0.41 -2.92 -1.19
CA ASN A 92 -0.38 -4.33 -1.59
C ASN A 92 -1.49 -5.16 -0.92
N HIS A 93 -1.96 -4.79 0.28
CA HIS A 93 -3.13 -5.43 0.91
C HIS A 93 -4.45 -4.99 0.25
N ASP A 94 -4.44 -3.80 -0.35
CA ASP A 94 -5.61 -3.22 -1.03
C ASP A 94 -5.74 -3.66 -2.50
N HIS A 95 -4.74 -4.37 -3.02
CA HIS A 95 -4.56 -4.57 -4.45
C HIS A 95 -5.76 -5.27 -5.12
N HIS A 96 -6.44 -6.16 -4.40
CA HIS A 96 -7.63 -6.82 -4.91
C HIS A 96 -8.80 -5.85 -5.18
N LEU A 97 -8.96 -4.83 -4.33
CA LEU A 97 -9.96 -3.77 -4.52
C LEU A 97 -9.61 -2.93 -5.75
N TRP A 98 -8.32 -2.65 -5.95
CA TRP A 98 -7.83 -1.94 -7.12
C TRP A 98 -8.15 -2.72 -8.40
N GLN A 99 -7.75 -3.99 -8.47
CA GLN A 99 -7.99 -4.81 -9.64
C GLN A 99 -9.48 -4.94 -9.95
N SER A 100 -10.28 -5.23 -8.92
CA SER A 100 -11.74 -5.31 -9.05
C SER A 100 -12.34 -4.04 -9.63
N LEU A 101 -11.86 -2.86 -9.21
CA LEU A 101 -12.34 -1.58 -9.73
C LEU A 101 -11.92 -1.38 -11.19
N VAL A 102 -10.67 -1.67 -11.54
CA VAL A 102 -10.15 -1.57 -12.91
C VAL A 102 -10.92 -2.49 -13.85
N GLU A 103 -11.12 -3.76 -13.47
CA GLU A 103 -11.84 -4.74 -14.28
C GLU A 103 -13.30 -4.37 -14.50
N ARG A 104 -14.00 -3.88 -13.46
CA ARG A 104 -15.37 -3.36 -13.60
C ARG A 104 -15.44 -2.26 -14.66
N TYR A 105 -14.42 -1.39 -14.73
CA TYR A 105 -14.43 -0.26 -15.66
C TYR A 105 -14.05 -0.66 -17.09
N TYR A 106 -12.91 -1.33 -17.22
CA TYR A 106 -12.31 -1.59 -18.52
C TYR A 106 -12.81 -2.88 -19.16
N ILE A 107 -13.39 -3.80 -18.38
CA ILE A 107 -14.01 -5.02 -18.90
C ILE A 107 -15.53 -4.89 -18.84
N PHE A 108 -16.14 -4.85 -17.65
CA PHE A 108 -17.60 -4.99 -17.56
C PHE A 108 -18.37 -3.81 -18.15
N SER A 109 -17.93 -2.57 -17.88
CA SER A 109 -18.55 -1.40 -18.48
C SER A 109 -18.29 -1.35 -19.99
N ALA A 110 -17.12 -1.78 -20.45
CA ALA A 110 -16.82 -1.87 -21.88
C ALA A 110 -17.73 -2.90 -22.59
N ILE A 111 -18.00 -4.05 -22.00
CA ILE A 111 -18.98 -5.03 -22.52
C ILE A 111 -20.37 -4.39 -22.62
N LYS A 112 -20.84 -3.78 -21.53
CA LYS A 112 -22.16 -3.14 -21.47
C LYS A 112 -22.33 -2.04 -22.52
N GLU A 113 -21.29 -1.23 -22.71
CA GLU A 113 -21.26 -0.08 -23.62
C GLU A 113 -20.80 -0.44 -25.03
N LYS A 114 -20.48 -1.72 -25.30
CA LYS A 114 -19.93 -2.21 -26.57
C LYS A 114 -18.65 -1.47 -27.00
N ARG A 115 -17.80 -1.08 -26.03
CA ARG A 115 -16.46 -0.54 -26.28
C ARG A 115 -15.45 -1.69 -26.54
N PRO A 116 -14.32 -1.40 -27.20
CA PRO A 116 -13.23 -2.38 -27.35
C PRO A 116 -12.74 -2.90 -25.99
N LEU A 117 -12.54 -4.21 -25.92
CA LEU A 117 -11.98 -4.87 -24.75
C LEU A 117 -10.45 -4.83 -24.76
N PRO A 118 -9.81 -4.87 -23.59
CA PRO A 118 -8.37 -4.94 -23.51
C PRO A 118 -7.85 -6.23 -24.17
N ASP A 119 -6.84 -6.11 -25.02
CA ASP A 119 -6.07 -7.27 -25.47
C ASP A 119 -4.96 -7.62 -24.47
N ARG A 120 -4.33 -8.79 -24.66
CA ARG A 120 -3.26 -9.29 -23.78
C ARG A 120 -2.07 -8.33 -23.64
N LYS A 121 -1.75 -7.55 -24.67
CA LYS A 121 -0.59 -6.65 -24.66
C LYS A 121 -0.90 -5.35 -23.91
N HIS A 122 -2.13 -4.86 -24.02
CA HIS A 122 -2.55 -3.60 -23.41
C HIS A 122 -3.18 -3.79 -22.03
N TYR A 123 -3.55 -5.01 -21.62
CA TYR A 123 -4.15 -5.29 -20.32
C TYR A 123 -3.42 -4.63 -19.14
N PRO A 124 -2.09 -4.73 -19.01
CA PRO A 124 -1.38 -4.12 -17.87
C PRO A 124 -1.47 -2.58 -17.82
N LEU A 125 -1.69 -1.92 -18.97
CA LEU A 125 -1.84 -0.46 -19.02
C LEU A 125 -3.10 0.01 -18.29
N TYR A 126 -4.08 -0.86 -18.08
CA TYR A 126 -5.32 -0.48 -17.41
C TYR A 126 -5.17 -0.38 -15.88
N PHE A 127 -4.06 -0.84 -15.32
CA PHE A 127 -3.84 -0.85 -13.87
C PHE A 127 -2.99 0.30 -13.35
N VAL A 128 -2.37 1.11 -14.21
CA VAL A 128 -1.50 2.23 -13.79
C VAL A 128 -1.97 3.57 -14.35
N ASP A 129 -1.63 4.66 -13.64
CA ASP A 129 -2.08 6.04 -13.92
C ASP A 129 -3.59 6.19 -14.05
N ARG A 130 -4.34 5.33 -13.37
CA ARG A 130 -5.80 5.38 -13.39
C ARG A 130 -6.33 6.16 -12.20
N LYS A 131 -7.44 6.86 -12.43
CA LYS A 131 -8.15 7.67 -11.46
C LYS A 131 -9.64 7.36 -11.55
N PHE A 132 -10.25 7.05 -10.42
CA PHE A 132 -11.69 6.96 -10.25
C PHE A 132 -12.15 8.02 -9.24
N THR A 133 -13.34 8.57 -9.42
CA THR A 133 -13.91 9.58 -8.51
C THR A 133 -15.39 9.35 -8.27
N SER A 134 -15.84 9.60 -7.03
CA SER A 134 -17.22 9.38 -6.58
C SER A 134 -18.20 10.41 -7.11
N THR A 135 -17.70 11.47 -7.74
CA THR A 135 -18.51 12.55 -8.30
C THR A 135 -18.70 12.41 -9.81
N ASN A 136 -18.04 11.46 -10.48
CA ASN A 136 -18.18 11.30 -11.93
C ASN A 136 -19.51 10.59 -12.27
N PRO A 137 -20.48 11.28 -12.89
CA PRO A 137 -21.78 10.69 -13.22
C PRO A 137 -21.68 9.61 -14.32
N ASN A 138 -20.61 9.63 -15.13
CA ASN A 138 -20.38 8.65 -16.18
C ASN A 138 -19.70 7.37 -15.67
N HIS A 139 -19.24 7.37 -14.41
CA HIS A 139 -18.71 6.17 -13.75
C HIS A 139 -19.83 5.54 -12.94
N ALA A 140 -20.75 4.84 -13.61
CA ALA A 140 -21.85 4.08 -13.00
C ALA A 140 -21.37 2.86 -12.17
N MET A 141 -20.16 2.93 -11.62
CA MET A 141 -19.54 1.86 -10.89
C MET A 141 -19.42 2.20 -9.42
N HIS A 142 -19.95 1.30 -8.60
CA HIS A 142 -19.86 1.39 -7.16
C HIS A 142 -18.39 1.26 -6.72
N MET A 143 -17.89 2.33 -6.09
CA MET A 143 -16.67 2.31 -5.31
C MET A 143 -17.02 1.99 -3.87
N ILE A 144 -16.22 1.18 -3.20
CA ILE A 144 -16.52 0.74 -1.83
C ILE A 144 -16.41 1.88 -0.81
N LEU A 145 -15.43 2.79 -0.95
CA LEU A 145 -15.15 3.83 0.06
C LEU A 145 -16.34 4.78 0.31
N PRO A 146 -17.01 5.33 -0.71
CA PRO A 146 -18.20 6.16 -0.50
C PRO A 146 -19.33 5.46 0.26
N ASP A 147 -19.46 4.14 0.13
CA ASP A 147 -20.50 3.32 0.78
C ASP A 147 -20.15 2.95 2.23
N LEU A 148 -18.90 3.20 2.65
CA LEU A 148 -18.43 3.05 4.02
C LEU A 148 -18.50 4.38 4.82
N TRP A 149 -18.79 5.49 4.14
CA TRP A 149 -18.93 6.80 4.79
C TRP A 149 -20.30 6.94 5.48
N PRO A 150 -20.42 7.65 6.61
CA PRO A 150 -21.68 7.74 7.34
C PRO A 150 -22.76 8.52 6.57
N ASP A 151 -23.93 7.91 6.35
CA ASP A 151 -25.03 8.45 5.51
C ASP A 151 -25.54 9.84 5.94
N LYS A 152 -25.48 10.15 7.23
CA LYS A 152 -26.01 11.39 7.82
C LYS A 152 -25.01 12.55 7.83
N LYS A 153 -23.80 12.33 7.30
CA LYS A 153 -22.69 13.30 7.32
C LYS A 153 -22.43 13.83 5.92
N SER A 154 -21.93 15.07 5.84
CA SER A 154 -21.45 15.61 4.56
C SER A 154 -20.32 14.72 4.04
N ARG A 155 -20.42 14.30 2.78
CA ARG A 155 -19.51 13.33 2.18
C ARG A 155 -18.43 14.03 1.34
N PRO A 156 -17.14 13.74 1.55
CA PRO A 156 -16.07 14.23 0.69
C PRO A 156 -16.13 13.61 -0.71
N GLU A 157 -15.43 14.21 -1.68
CA GLU A 157 -15.11 13.50 -2.92
C GLU A 157 -14.14 12.35 -2.59
N PHE A 158 -14.47 11.11 -2.96
CA PHE A 158 -13.52 10.01 -2.89
C PHE A 158 -12.83 9.86 -4.23
N ILE A 159 -11.51 9.78 -4.21
CA ILE A 159 -10.69 9.58 -5.39
C ILE A 159 -9.77 8.38 -5.15
N ILE A 160 -9.78 7.41 -6.06
CA ILE A 160 -8.86 6.27 -6.03
C ILE A 160 -7.86 6.42 -7.16
N LYS A 161 -6.57 6.42 -6.84
CA LYS A 161 -5.46 6.53 -7.82
C LYS A 161 -4.42 5.44 -7.59
N TYR A 162 -3.83 4.93 -8.65
CA TYR A 162 -2.76 3.94 -8.52
C TYR A 162 -1.72 4.06 -9.66
N PRO A 163 -0.43 3.81 -9.37
CA PRO A 163 0.13 3.51 -8.04
C PRO A 163 0.53 4.77 -7.25
N HIS A 164 0.37 5.97 -7.84
CA HIS A 164 0.88 7.19 -7.24
C HIS A 164 -0.05 8.39 -7.38
N HIS A 165 0.21 9.41 -6.56
CA HIS A 165 -0.44 10.70 -6.59
C HIS A 165 0.58 11.83 -6.50
N LEU A 166 0.43 12.82 -7.40
CA LEU A 166 1.14 14.10 -7.33
C LEU A 166 0.26 15.21 -6.77
N LEU A 167 0.79 15.95 -5.80
CA LEU A 167 0.14 17.11 -5.18
C LEU A 167 1.09 18.31 -5.14
N GLY A 168 0.58 19.51 -5.40
CA GLY A 168 1.25 20.76 -5.09
C GLY A 168 0.65 21.39 -3.83
N ILE A 169 1.50 21.91 -2.95
CA ILE A 169 1.10 22.69 -1.77
C ILE A 169 1.55 24.11 -1.95
N GLU A 170 0.61 25.06 -1.86
CA GLU A 170 0.93 26.48 -1.94
C GLU A 170 1.56 26.97 -0.63
N THR A 171 2.74 27.57 -0.72
CA THR A 171 3.49 28.14 0.39
C THR A 171 3.90 29.57 0.02
N GLY A 172 3.01 30.53 0.34
CA GLY A 172 3.18 31.92 -0.08
C GLY A 172 3.09 32.07 -1.59
N LYS A 173 4.22 32.38 -2.26
CA LYS A 173 4.30 32.49 -3.73
C LYS A 173 4.94 31.26 -4.41
N LYS A 174 5.26 30.23 -3.65
CA LYS A 174 5.92 29.01 -4.14
C LYS A 174 4.97 27.83 -4.06
N ILE A 175 5.16 26.84 -4.93
CA ILE A 175 4.47 25.56 -4.89
C ILE A 175 5.50 24.49 -4.55
N ASN A 176 5.28 23.79 -3.44
CA ASN A 176 6.06 22.62 -3.06
C ASN A 176 5.37 21.37 -3.59
N HIS A 177 6.10 20.48 -4.24
CA HIS A 177 5.52 19.28 -4.86
C HIS A 177 5.76 18.05 -3.99
N TYR A 178 4.79 17.15 -3.98
CA TYR A 178 4.85 15.88 -3.25
C TYR A 178 4.45 14.74 -4.18
N PHE A 179 5.24 13.67 -4.16
CA PHE A 179 4.98 12.41 -4.86
C PHE A 179 4.65 11.34 -3.84
N PHE A 180 3.40 10.87 -3.84
CA PHE A 180 2.91 9.83 -2.95
C PHE A 180 2.81 8.51 -3.70
N THR A 181 3.29 7.44 -3.07
CA THR A 181 3.09 6.05 -3.49
C THR A 181 3.08 5.18 -2.24
N HIS A 182 2.35 4.07 -2.22
CA HIS A 182 2.38 3.20 -1.04
C HIS A 182 3.79 2.66 -0.77
N GLY A 183 4.44 2.14 -1.82
CA GLY A 183 5.86 1.78 -1.78
C GLY A 183 6.16 0.28 -1.83
N HIS A 184 5.15 -0.59 -1.96
CA HIS A 184 5.34 -2.04 -2.02
C HIS A 184 6.29 -2.49 -3.14
N PHE A 185 6.33 -1.79 -4.29
CA PHE A 185 7.28 -2.10 -5.38
C PHE A 185 8.75 -1.73 -5.10
N LEU A 186 9.04 -1.06 -3.98
CA LEU A 186 10.40 -0.77 -3.54
C LEU A 186 11.08 -2.00 -2.93
N GLU A 187 10.28 -3.01 -2.54
CA GLU A 187 10.79 -4.20 -1.90
C GLU A 187 10.82 -5.40 -2.87
N PRO A 188 11.97 -6.12 -2.97
CA PRO A 188 12.08 -7.31 -3.81
C PRO A 188 11.03 -8.39 -3.55
N TRP A 189 10.51 -8.49 -2.32
CA TRP A 189 9.50 -9.48 -1.94
C TRP A 189 8.18 -9.32 -2.69
N PHE A 190 7.80 -8.09 -3.04
CA PHE A 190 6.57 -7.81 -3.77
C PHE A 190 6.77 -7.77 -5.28
N ARG A 191 7.99 -8.04 -5.76
CA ARG A 191 8.31 -8.09 -7.19
C ARG A 191 9.08 -9.36 -7.63
N PRO A 192 8.66 -10.56 -7.21
CA PRO A 192 9.44 -11.77 -7.46
C PRO A 192 9.48 -12.16 -8.95
N LEU A 193 8.54 -11.70 -9.78
CA LEU A 193 8.60 -12.00 -11.21
C LEU A 193 9.67 -11.20 -11.94
N ASN A 194 10.23 -10.15 -11.32
CA ASN A 194 11.39 -9.43 -11.86
C ASN A 194 12.61 -10.35 -12.02
N PHE A 195 12.72 -11.42 -11.21
CA PHE A 195 13.78 -12.42 -11.36
C PHE A 195 13.64 -13.28 -12.62
N LEU A 196 12.44 -13.34 -13.20
CA LEU A 196 12.18 -14.05 -14.45
C LEU A 196 12.33 -13.11 -15.64
N VAL A 197 11.69 -11.95 -15.55
CA VAL A 197 11.70 -10.92 -16.58
C VAL A 197 11.74 -9.57 -15.89
N GLU A 198 12.83 -8.83 -16.09
CA GLU A 198 12.97 -7.49 -15.55
C GLU A 198 11.99 -6.53 -16.25
N PRO A 199 11.05 -5.88 -15.53
CA PRO A 199 10.08 -5.00 -16.15
C PRO A 199 10.76 -3.73 -16.67
N ALA A 200 10.41 -3.29 -17.87
CA ALA A 200 10.93 -2.06 -18.45
C ALA A 200 10.06 -0.85 -18.10
N ARG A 201 8.78 -1.06 -17.76
CA ARG A 201 7.81 0.01 -17.47
C ARG A 201 7.03 -0.28 -16.19
N ILE A 202 6.39 0.75 -15.61
CA ILE A 202 5.58 0.60 -14.40
C ILE A 202 4.37 -0.32 -14.59
N ASP A 203 3.74 -0.31 -15.78
CA ASP A 203 2.64 -1.22 -16.11
C ASP A 203 3.12 -2.67 -16.23
N GLU A 204 4.35 -2.92 -16.66
CA GLU A 204 4.94 -4.26 -16.63
C GLU A 204 5.31 -4.66 -15.20
N LEU A 205 5.82 -3.72 -14.41
CA LEU A 205 6.13 -3.96 -13.00
C LEU A 205 4.86 -4.35 -12.22
N GLU A 206 3.75 -3.64 -12.43
CA GLU A 206 2.44 -4.04 -11.93
C GLU A 206 2.06 -5.40 -12.55
N GLY A 207 1.99 -5.49 -13.88
CA GLY A 207 1.34 -6.63 -14.54
C GLY A 207 2.05 -7.95 -14.31
N PHE A 208 3.38 -7.93 -14.18
CA PHE A 208 4.17 -9.12 -13.87
C PHE A 208 3.93 -9.56 -12.43
N ASN A 209 3.81 -8.62 -11.49
CA ASN A 209 3.76 -8.94 -10.08
C ASN A 209 2.34 -8.98 -9.50
N ALA A 210 1.35 -8.52 -10.24
CA ALA A 210 -0.07 -8.55 -9.91
C ALA A 210 -0.54 -9.94 -9.43
N LEU A 211 -0.18 -11.00 -10.16
CA LEU A 211 -0.52 -12.38 -9.76
C LEU A 211 0.05 -12.73 -8.38
N TRP A 212 1.27 -12.30 -8.09
CA TRP A 212 1.90 -12.54 -6.79
C TRP A 212 1.20 -11.76 -5.68
N LEU A 213 0.92 -10.47 -5.92
CA LEU A 213 0.21 -9.60 -4.99
C LEU A 213 -1.18 -10.16 -4.65
N GLU A 214 -1.99 -10.48 -5.67
CA GLU A 214 -3.34 -11.05 -5.48
C GLU A 214 -3.31 -12.41 -4.78
N SER A 215 -2.34 -13.25 -5.12
CA SER A 215 -2.23 -14.57 -4.50
C SER A 215 -1.99 -14.46 -2.99
N PHE A 216 -1.00 -13.66 -2.59
CA PHE A 216 -0.56 -13.59 -1.19
C PHE A 216 -1.42 -12.66 -0.34
N ASN A 217 -1.81 -11.51 -0.88
CA ASN A 217 -2.51 -10.48 -0.12
C ASN A 217 -4.04 -10.55 -0.25
N TYR A 218 -4.56 -11.60 -0.89
CA TYR A 218 -6.00 -11.83 -0.95
C TYR A 218 -6.35 -13.32 -1.08
N HIS A 219 -6.07 -13.96 -2.20
CA HIS A 219 -6.64 -15.27 -2.52
C HIS A 219 -6.26 -16.39 -1.54
N LEU A 220 -5.03 -16.40 -1.02
CA LEU A 220 -4.62 -17.42 -0.05
C LEU A 220 -5.41 -17.33 1.27
N GLY A 221 -5.81 -16.13 1.70
CA GLY A 221 -6.67 -15.90 2.86
C GLY A 221 -8.12 -16.36 2.65
N HIS A 222 -8.60 -16.24 1.42
CA HIS A 222 -9.97 -16.57 1.03
C HIS A 222 -10.12 -17.98 0.44
N ALA A 223 -9.06 -18.80 0.48
CA ALA A 223 -9.05 -20.16 -0.08
C ALA A 223 -9.60 -21.25 0.88
N SER A 224 -10.45 -20.88 1.84
CA SER A 224 -11.10 -21.80 2.80
C SER A 224 -10.08 -22.71 3.51
N ARG A 225 -10.20 -24.04 3.45
CA ARG A 225 -9.28 -24.98 4.13
C ARG A 225 -7.79 -24.77 3.81
N LEU A 226 -7.47 -24.16 2.67
CA LEU A 226 -6.10 -23.78 2.36
C LEU A 226 -5.66 -22.56 3.19
N SER A 227 -6.55 -21.59 3.41
CA SER A 227 -6.26 -20.40 4.23
C SER A 227 -5.91 -20.79 5.66
N GLU A 228 -6.64 -21.73 6.28
CA GLU A 228 -6.31 -22.25 7.62
C GLU A 228 -4.84 -22.74 7.71
N ARG A 229 -4.33 -23.37 6.65
CA ARG A 229 -2.94 -23.85 6.59
C ARG A 229 -1.94 -22.73 6.37
N VAL A 230 -2.30 -21.72 5.56
CA VAL A 230 -1.47 -20.54 5.32
C VAL A 230 -1.41 -19.67 6.58
N MET A 231 -2.54 -19.38 7.23
CA MET A 231 -2.60 -18.66 8.50
C MET A 231 -1.77 -19.36 9.58
N ALA A 232 -1.84 -20.70 9.65
CA ALA A 232 -0.98 -21.46 10.56
C ALA A 232 0.52 -21.27 10.27
N ILE A 233 0.93 -21.06 9.02
CA ILE A 233 2.31 -20.72 8.66
C ILE A 233 2.63 -19.28 9.08
N ILE A 234 1.78 -18.31 8.74
CA ILE A 234 1.97 -16.88 9.02
C ILE A 234 2.03 -16.63 10.53
N ALA A 235 1.05 -17.11 11.30
CA ALA A 235 1.06 -17.02 12.76
C ALA A 235 2.29 -17.69 13.39
N SER A 236 2.80 -18.76 12.75
CA SER A 236 4.05 -19.36 13.21
C SER A 236 5.25 -18.43 12.96
N TYR A 237 5.29 -17.73 11.83
CA TYR A 237 6.34 -16.73 11.54
C TYR A 237 6.31 -15.57 12.54
N GLU A 238 5.12 -15.04 12.83
CA GLU A 238 4.93 -13.93 13.79
C GLU A 238 5.37 -14.30 15.22
N GLN A 239 5.23 -15.57 15.62
CA GLN A 239 5.68 -16.07 16.93
C GLN A 239 7.21 -16.35 17.04
N GLY A 240 7.99 -16.09 15.98
CA GLY A 240 9.45 -16.13 16.01
C GLY A 240 10.11 -17.35 15.33
N TYR A 241 10.92 -17.06 14.31
CA TYR A 241 11.51 -17.98 13.30
C TYR A 241 12.11 -19.31 13.81
N LYS A 242 12.73 -19.36 15.00
CA LYS A 242 13.41 -20.59 15.49
C LYS A 242 12.43 -21.71 15.84
N ASN A 243 11.22 -21.40 16.32
CA ASN A 243 10.18 -22.40 16.61
C ASN A 243 9.32 -22.71 15.37
N SER A 244 9.12 -21.72 14.50
CA SER A 244 8.32 -21.79 13.26
C SER A 244 8.92 -22.74 12.22
N LYS A 245 10.26 -22.81 12.12
CA LYS A 245 10.96 -23.59 11.09
C LYS A 245 10.57 -25.07 11.08
N LYS A 246 10.33 -25.69 12.25
CA LYS A 246 9.88 -27.09 12.33
C LYS A 246 8.46 -27.25 11.77
N ARG A 247 7.55 -26.34 12.11
CA ARG A 247 6.15 -26.35 11.66
C ARG A 247 6.04 -26.07 10.16
N ILE A 248 6.76 -25.07 9.66
CA ILE A 248 6.84 -24.74 8.22
C ILE A 248 7.39 -25.92 7.43
N ASN A 249 8.51 -26.51 7.87
CA ASN A 249 9.06 -27.69 7.20
C ASN A 249 8.09 -28.87 7.22
N ARG A 250 7.31 -29.05 8.29
CA ARG A 250 6.26 -30.09 8.35
C ARG A 250 5.19 -29.85 7.30
N ILE A 251 4.63 -28.64 7.23
CA ILE A 251 3.57 -28.29 6.29
C ILE A 251 4.07 -28.41 4.84
N LEU A 252 5.28 -27.93 4.55
CA LEU A 252 5.87 -28.08 3.22
C LEU A 252 6.19 -29.52 2.87
N ASN A 253 6.61 -30.35 3.83
CA ASN A 253 6.76 -31.78 3.60
C ASN A 253 5.41 -32.45 3.31
N GLU A 254 4.33 -32.07 3.99
CA GLU A 254 2.98 -32.57 3.68
C GLU A 254 2.54 -32.17 2.27
N ILE A 255 2.75 -30.92 1.87
CA ILE A 255 2.47 -30.42 0.51
C ILE A 255 3.28 -31.22 -0.50
N PHE A 256 4.58 -31.36 -0.28
CA PHE A 256 5.48 -32.14 -1.13
C PHE A 256 5.01 -33.59 -1.30
N LEU A 257 4.68 -34.27 -0.19
CA LEU A 257 4.20 -35.65 -0.21
C LEU A 257 2.86 -35.78 -0.94
N ASN A 258 1.96 -34.82 -0.77
CA ASN A 258 0.68 -34.79 -1.46
C ASN A 258 0.83 -34.57 -2.96
N ILE A 259 1.67 -33.62 -3.38
CA ILE A 259 1.97 -33.38 -4.81
C ILE A 259 2.57 -34.65 -5.39
N ARG A 260 3.67 -35.17 -4.80
CA ARG A 260 4.36 -36.38 -5.29
C ARG A 260 3.39 -37.56 -5.46
N ARG A 261 2.50 -37.78 -4.48
CA ARG A 261 1.52 -38.87 -4.52
C ARG A 261 0.49 -38.68 -5.63
N LYS A 262 -0.03 -37.46 -5.82
CA LYS A 262 -1.09 -37.18 -6.79
C LYS A 262 -0.57 -37.10 -8.23
N THR A 263 0.62 -36.56 -8.42
CA THR A 263 1.21 -36.40 -9.77
C THR A 263 2.09 -37.59 -10.17
N GLN A 264 2.22 -38.60 -9.31
CA GLN A 264 3.07 -39.79 -9.52
C GLN A 264 4.49 -39.43 -9.96
N LEU A 265 5.04 -38.33 -9.42
CA LEU A 265 6.37 -37.86 -9.80
C LEU A 265 7.42 -38.93 -9.50
N GLY A 266 8.13 -39.36 -10.54
CA GLY A 266 9.35 -40.16 -10.41
C GLY A 266 10.42 -39.41 -9.62
N ASP A 267 11.50 -40.11 -9.25
CA ASP A 267 12.48 -39.60 -8.28
C ASP A 267 13.16 -38.29 -8.73
N ILE A 268 13.40 -38.12 -10.03
CA ILE A 268 13.94 -36.88 -10.60
C ILE A 268 12.96 -35.71 -10.43
N GLY A 269 11.68 -35.92 -10.77
CA GLY A 269 10.64 -34.90 -10.61
C GLY A 269 10.40 -34.54 -9.14
N ALA A 270 10.45 -35.54 -8.25
CA ALA A 270 10.37 -35.32 -6.81
C ALA A 270 11.59 -34.55 -6.28
N PHE A 271 12.79 -34.82 -6.79
CA PHE A 271 13.99 -34.07 -6.46
C PHE A 271 13.87 -32.60 -6.87
N LEU A 272 13.47 -32.34 -8.13
CA LEU A 272 13.29 -30.97 -8.65
C LEU A 272 12.22 -30.20 -7.87
N LEU A 273 11.09 -30.82 -7.55
CA LEU A 273 10.05 -30.19 -6.73
C LEU A 273 10.59 -29.83 -5.34
N LYS A 274 11.37 -30.72 -4.72
CA LYS A 274 11.97 -30.46 -3.40
C LYS A 274 13.01 -29.34 -3.45
N VAL A 275 13.77 -29.23 -4.54
CA VAL A 275 14.70 -28.12 -4.80
C VAL A 275 13.91 -26.81 -4.98
N ALA A 276 12.85 -26.81 -5.79
CA ALA A 276 12.01 -25.64 -6.02
C ALA A 276 11.35 -25.14 -4.72
N MET A 277 10.77 -26.04 -3.92
CA MET A 277 10.18 -25.67 -2.62
C MET A 277 11.23 -25.13 -1.63
N LYS A 278 12.45 -25.70 -1.62
CA LYS A 278 13.56 -25.17 -0.83
C LYS A 278 14.07 -23.82 -1.34
N PHE A 279 14.01 -23.59 -2.64
CA PHE A 279 14.37 -22.32 -3.26
C PHE A 279 13.37 -21.24 -2.84
N VAL A 280 12.07 -21.49 -2.95
CA VAL A 280 11.01 -20.61 -2.42
C VAL A 280 11.23 -20.30 -0.94
N LEU A 281 11.54 -21.31 -0.11
CA LEU A 281 11.89 -21.14 1.31
C LEU A 281 13.15 -20.30 1.57
N ARG A 282 14.07 -20.16 0.61
CA ARG A 282 15.24 -19.28 0.76
C ARG A 282 14.88 -17.81 0.57
N TYR A 283 13.80 -17.52 -0.16
CA TYR A 283 13.25 -16.16 -0.30
C TYR A 283 12.32 -15.79 0.84
N PHE A 284 11.77 -16.76 1.57
CA PHE A 284 11.19 -16.48 2.88
C PHE A 284 12.30 -15.93 3.81
N PRO A 285 12.12 -14.72 4.37
CA PRO A 285 13.11 -14.12 5.26
C PRO A 285 13.49 -15.10 6.37
N LYS A 286 14.80 -15.37 6.50
CA LYS A 286 15.33 -16.32 7.49
C LYS A 286 15.58 -15.70 8.86
N ASP A 287 15.31 -14.42 9.00
CA ASP A 287 15.71 -13.64 10.14
C ASP A 287 14.58 -13.41 11.13
N ARG A 288 14.94 -13.32 12.41
CA ARG A 288 14.07 -12.76 13.47
C ARG A 288 13.77 -11.28 13.22
N ASN A 289 14.54 -10.65 12.33
CA ASN A 289 14.41 -9.28 11.85
C ASN A 289 13.71 -9.31 10.50
N PHE A 290 12.41 -9.55 10.47
CA PHE A 290 11.61 -9.24 9.29
C PHE A 290 11.83 -7.75 8.97
N ALA A 291 11.91 -7.37 7.69
CA ALA A 291 12.11 -5.98 7.26
C ALA A 291 11.04 -5.01 7.83
N LEU A 292 9.91 -5.56 8.29
CA LEU A 292 8.90 -4.91 9.15
C LEU A 292 9.47 -4.27 10.44
N PHE A 293 10.68 -4.65 10.91
CA PHE A 293 11.17 -4.35 12.26
C PHE A 293 12.59 -3.74 12.34
N GLN A 294 13.18 -3.24 11.24
CA GLN A 294 14.44 -2.46 11.29
C GLN A 294 14.30 -1.09 10.63
N ASN A 295 15.31 -0.24 10.81
CA ASN A 295 15.31 1.16 10.38
C ASN A 295 14.93 1.25 8.87
N PRO A 296 13.75 1.79 8.54
CA PRO A 296 13.03 1.48 7.29
C PRO A 296 13.59 2.15 6.05
N VAL A 297 14.28 3.27 6.23
CA VAL A 297 14.88 4.06 5.15
C VAL A 297 16.39 3.92 5.23
N ASP A 298 16.87 2.70 5.01
CA ASP A 298 18.29 2.42 4.90
C ASP A 298 18.84 2.79 3.51
N LYS A 299 20.17 2.65 3.33
CA LYS A 299 20.82 2.92 2.04
C LYS A 299 20.28 2.06 0.90
N LYS A 300 19.81 0.84 1.20
CA LYS A 300 19.26 -0.07 0.20
C LYS A 300 17.89 0.44 -0.25
N MET A 301 17.01 0.80 0.68
CA MET A 301 15.71 1.40 0.38
C MET A 301 15.86 2.69 -0.41
N LEU A 302 16.77 3.59 -0.01
CA LEU A 302 17.07 4.82 -0.76
C LEU A 302 17.53 4.52 -2.21
N SER A 303 18.36 3.48 -2.40
CA SER A 303 18.77 3.03 -3.74
C SER A 303 17.61 2.46 -4.56
N GLU A 304 16.67 1.75 -3.92
CA GLU A 304 15.47 1.21 -4.57
C GLU A 304 14.49 2.31 -4.96
N ILE A 305 14.32 3.33 -4.12
CA ILE A 305 13.55 4.54 -4.45
C ILE A 305 14.17 5.25 -5.65
N ASN A 306 15.49 5.45 -5.66
CA ASN A 306 16.16 6.08 -6.79
C ASN A 306 15.94 5.29 -8.09
N THR A 307 16.14 3.97 -8.03
CA THR A 307 15.90 3.08 -9.18
C THR A 307 14.44 3.14 -9.64
N TYR A 308 13.49 3.14 -8.71
CA TYR A 308 12.07 3.21 -9.02
C TYR A 308 11.72 4.52 -9.74
N LEU A 309 12.21 5.64 -9.22
CA LEU A 309 11.97 6.97 -9.79
C LEU A 309 12.61 7.10 -11.17
N GLU A 310 13.89 6.77 -11.32
CA GLU A 310 14.59 6.86 -12.61
C GLU A 310 13.93 5.97 -13.67
N LYS A 311 13.72 4.71 -13.32
CA LYS A 311 13.34 3.67 -14.29
C LYS A 311 11.85 3.67 -14.61
N TYR A 312 10.98 3.79 -13.62
CA TYR A 312 9.55 3.58 -13.82
C TYR A 312 8.74 4.86 -13.87
N ILE A 313 9.20 5.90 -13.18
CA ILE A 313 8.49 7.16 -13.09
C ILE A 313 9.02 8.12 -14.16
N PHE A 314 10.27 8.55 -14.09
CA PHE A 314 10.79 9.55 -15.02
C PHE A 314 10.83 9.08 -16.46
N GLN A 315 11.30 7.86 -16.74
CA GLN A 315 11.24 7.33 -18.11
C GLN A 315 9.82 7.33 -18.66
N ARG A 316 8.81 7.02 -17.84
CA ARG A 316 7.41 6.98 -18.26
C ARG A 316 6.91 8.36 -18.68
N TYR A 317 7.18 9.39 -17.89
CA TYR A 317 6.70 10.76 -18.14
C TYR A 317 7.62 11.60 -19.04
N LYS A 318 8.51 10.95 -19.81
CA LYS A 318 9.26 11.64 -20.87
C LYS A 318 8.34 11.99 -22.06
N PRO A 319 8.47 13.19 -22.66
CA PRO A 319 7.62 13.61 -23.79
C PRO A 319 7.57 12.59 -24.94
N GLU A 320 8.69 11.97 -25.29
CA GLU A 320 8.78 10.97 -26.36
C GLU A 320 7.98 9.68 -26.08
N ASN A 321 7.60 9.44 -24.83
CA ASN A 321 6.80 8.29 -24.43
C ASN A 321 5.31 8.58 -24.34
N TYR A 322 4.88 9.84 -24.48
CA TYR A 322 3.49 10.24 -24.32
C TYR A 322 2.54 9.53 -25.30
N GLU A 323 2.79 9.69 -26.61
CA GLU A 323 1.99 9.05 -27.65
C GLU A 323 2.12 7.53 -27.63
N ARG A 324 3.37 7.04 -27.44
CA ARG A 324 3.68 5.61 -27.41
C ARG A 324 2.95 4.87 -26.28
N LEU A 325 2.77 5.51 -25.13
CA LEU A 325 2.18 4.91 -23.92
C LEU A 325 0.74 5.32 -23.67
N SER A 326 0.15 6.17 -24.53
CA SER A 326 -1.21 6.69 -24.37
C SER A 326 -1.46 7.29 -22.99
N LEU A 327 -0.51 8.10 -22.50
CA LEU A 327 -0.60 8.71 -21.18
C LEU A 327 -1.71 9.78 -21.15
N PRO A 328 -2.30 10.06 -19.98
CA PRO A 328 -3.39 11.03 -19.87
C PRO A 328 -2.96 12.50 -20.03
N SER A 329 -1.70 12.86 -19.75
CA SER A 329 -1.16 14.22 -19.98
C SER A 329 0.34 14.21 -20.38
N PRO A 330 0.80 15.09 -21.29
CA PRO A 330 2.21 15.23 -21.65
C PRO A 330 3.02 16.00 -20.60
N ASP A 331 2.38 16.45 -19.52
CA ASP A 331 3.05 17.19 -18.44
C ASP A 331 4.15 16.34 -17.80
N ARG A 332 5.34 16.93 -17.69
CA ARG A 332 6.43 16.34 -16.93
C ARG A 332 6.07 16.30 -15.45
N ILE A 333 6.62 15.31 -14.75
CA ILE A 333 6.59 15.31 -13.29
C ILE A 333 7.36 16.54 -12.81
N PRO A 334 6.75 17.40 -11.98
CA PRO A 334 7.42 18.58 -11.47
C PRO A 334 8.57 18.15 -10.57
N VAL A 335 9.75 18.71 -10.80
CA VAL A 335 10.94 18.51 -9.97
C VAL A 335 11.45 19.88 -9.47
N PRO A 336 11.98 19.97 -8.24
CA PRO A 336 12.04 18.91 -7.22
C PRO A 336 10.68 18.65 -6.55
N PHE A 337 10.54 17.48 -5.93
CA PHE A 337 9.42 17.08 -5.08
C PHE A 337 9.93 16.34 -3.84
N THR A 338 9.08 16.22 -2.81
CA THR A 338 9.28 15.31 -1.68
C THR A 338 8.64 13.96 -1.99
N PHE A 339 9.40 12.87 -1.88
CA PHE A 339 8.90 11.51 -2.06
C PHE A 339 8.32 11.00 -0.74
N VAL A 340 7.06 10.57 -0.74
CA VAL A 340 6.36 10.10 0.45
C VAL A 340 5.81 8.69 0.21
N PHE A 341 6.14 7.76 1.10
CA PHE A 341 5.65 6.38 1.06
C PHE A 341 5.16 5.88 2.42
N GLY A 342 4.57 4.68 2.52
CA GLY A 342 4.05 4.16 3.79
C GLY A 342 4.52 2.75 4.16
N HIS A 343 4.73 1.91 3.17
CA HIS A 343 4.88 0.46 3.25
C HIS A 343 5.68 -0.21 4.40
N THR A 344 6.67 0.43 5.03
CA THR A 344 7.54 -0.27 6.00
C THR A 344 7.04 -0.25 7.44
N HIS A 345 5.86 0.34 7.70
CA HIS A 345 5.23 0.44 9.02
C HIS A 345 6.07 1.14 10.10
N ARG A 346 7.07 1.92 9.69
CA ARG A 346 7.92 2.71 10.57
C ARG A 346 8.14 4.06 9.91
N PRO A 347 7.66 5.16 10.51
CA PRO A 347 7.88 6.47 9.93
C PRO A 347 9.32 6.96 10.19
N ASN A 348 9.77 7.97 9.45
CA ASN A 348 11.13 8.53 9.56
C ASN A 348 11.11 10.05 9.77
N PHE A 349 10.47 10.51 10.87
CA PHE A 349 10.29 11.94 11.16
C PHE A 349 11.21 12.50 12.26
N ALA A 350 12.11 11.70 12.83
CA ALA A 350 13.16 12.25 13.69
C ALA A 350 14.09 13.14 12.84
N PRO A 351 14.58 14.28 13.36
CA PRO A 351 15.43 15.20 12.58
C PRO A 351 16.65 14.52 11.94
N GLU A 352 17.30 13.62 12.67
CA GLU A 352 18.42 12.80 12.20
C GLU A 352 18.03 11.88 11.04
N ASP A 353 16.86 11.24 11.12
CA ASP A 353 16.37 10.33 10.09
C ASP A 353 15.95 11.10 8.84
N MET A 354 15.25 12.22 8.99
CA MET A 354 14.87 13.10 7.88
C MET A 354 16.10 13.67 7.17
N ALA A 355 17.13 14.05 7.91
CA ALA A 355 18.38 14.54 7.33
C ALA A 355 19.13 13.43 6.57
N ALA A 356 19.06 12.18 7.03
CA ALA A 356 19.66 11.02 6.37
C ALA A 356 18.82 10.49 5.19
N SER A 357 17.51 10.75 5.17
CA SER A 357 16.55 10.22 4.20
C SER A 357 16.44 11.11 2.97
N LYS A 358 17.54 11.19 2.21
CA LYS A 358 17.63 11.97 0.98
C LYS A 358 18.26 11.14 -0.12
N ILE A 359 17.73 11.29 -1.32
CA ILE A 359 18.33 10.73 -2.53
C ILE A 359 18.80 11.86 -3.44
N LYS A 360 19.84 11.59 -4.23
CA LYS A 360 20.26 12.47 -5.31
C LYS A 360 19.73 11.89 -6.60
N LEU A 361 18.90 12.67 -7.28
CA LEU A 361 18.32 12.30 -8.56
C LEU A 361 18.68 13.39 -9.56
N ASP A 362 19.49 13.02 -10.55
CA ASP A 362 20.25 13.95 -11.37
C ASP A 362 21.08 14.94 -10.52
N ASN A 363 20.72 16.22 -10.52
CA ASN A 363 21.37 17.30 -9.76
C ASN A 363 20.52 17.81 -8.59
N GLU A 364 19.35 17.21 -8.35
CA GLU A 364 18.42 17.62 -7.31
C GLU A 364 18.47 16.67 -6.13
N GLU A 365 18.30 17.22 -4.93
CA GLU A 365 18.17 16.45 -3.70
C GLU A 365 16.69 16.27 -3.39
N ILE A 366 16.23 15.02 -3.32
CA ILE A 366 14.85 14.67 -3.03
C ILE A 366 14.77 14.15 -1.60
N SER A 367 13.95 14.81 -0.78
CA SER A 367 13.60 14.33 0.55
C SER A 367 12.69 13.11 0.47
N VAL A 368 12.95 12.13 1.32
CA VAL A 368 12.17 10.90 1.45
C VAL A 368 11.51 10.85 2.81
N LEU A 369 10.19 10.74 2.81
CA LEU A 369 9.35 10.60 4.01
C LEU A 369 8.57 9.29 3.96
N ASN A 370 8.30 8.76 5.13
CA ASN A 370 7.60 7.52 5.35
C ASN A 370 6.50 7.71 6.39
N THR A 371 5.26 7.36 6.04
CA THR A 371 4.05 7.59 6.83
C THR A 371 3.45 6.32 7.42
N GLY A 372 4.02 5.13 7.19
CA GLY A 372 3.44 3.90 7.72
C GLY A 372 3.78 3.71 9.18
N GLY A 373 2.82 3.20 9.96
CA GLY A 373 3.08 2.87 11.37
C GLY A 373 1.87 2.72 12.29
N TRP A 374 0.69 2.39 11.76
CA TRP A 374 -0.53 2.24 12.57
C TRP A 374 -0.73 0.81 13.13
N LEU A 375 0.35 0.05 13.26
CA LEU A 375 0.35 -1.33 13.77
C LEU A 375 1.11 -1.46 15.10
N ARG A 376 0.61 -2.32 16.00
CA ARG A 376 1.25 -2.76 17.26
C ARG A 376 2.38 -3.77 17.01
N ILE A 377 3.38 -3.36 16.24
CA ILE A 377 4.55 -4.18 15.89
C ILE A 377 5.78 -3.84 16.76
N ASP A 378 5.60 -2.96 17.74
CA ASP A 378 6.63 -2.43 18.63
C ASP A 378 6.84 -3.36 19.82
N SER A 379 7.70 -4.37 19.67
CA SER A 379 8.01 -5.29 20.78
C SER A 379 9.00 -4.71 21.81
N GLU A 380 9.64 -3.57 21.53
CA GLU A 380 10.67 -2.94 22.39
C GLU A 380 10.54 -1.41 22.55
N MET A 381 9.53 -0.79 21.93
CA MET A 381 9.32 0.67 21.82
C MET A 381 8.06 1.10 22.62
N GLN A 382 7.88 2.39 22.94
CA GLN A 382 6.64 2.89 23.53
C GLN A 382 5.48 2.67 22.54
N ASN A 383 4.30 2.31 23.04
CA ASN A 383 3.13 2.09 22.19
C ASN A 383 2.80 3.35 21.37
N GLY A 384 2.49 3.16 20.08
CA GLY A 384 2.12 4.22 19.16
C GLY A 384 3.29 5.05 18.65
N GLU A 385 4.56 4.68 18.92
CA GLU A 385 5.74 5.40 18.43
C GLU A 385 5.73 5.62 16.91
N ASN A 386 5.29 4.60 16.18
CA ASN A 386 5.20 4.66 14.72
C ASN A 386 3.90 5.28 14.20
N ALA A 387 2.89 5.48 15.05
CA ALA A 387 1.59 5.97 14.63
C ALA A 387 1.54 7.50 14.59
N GLY A 388 0.88 8.04 13.58
CA GLY A 388 0.73 9.48 13.41
C GLY A 388 0.23 9.86 12.03
N ILE A 389 0.15 11.17 11.81
CA ILE A 389 -0.25 11.76 10.53
C ILE A 389 0.77 12.80 10.11
N LEU A 390 1.07 12.82 8.81
CA LEU A 390 1.88 13.88 8.21
C LEU A 390 0.96 15.01 7.77
N LEU A 391 1.03 16.14 8.47
CA LEU A 391 0.39 17.39 8.08
C LEU A 391 1.30 18.15 7.13
N ILE A 392 0.75 18.62 6.02
CA ILE A 392 1.46 19.43 5.02
C ILE A 392 0.61 20.66 4.74
N ASN A 393 1.16 21.85 4.92
CA ASN A 393 0.46 23.11 4.68
C ASN A 393 1.44 24.24 4.32
N SER A 394 0.96 25.48 4.33
CA SER A 394 1.77 26.68 4.06
C SER A 394 2.95 26.88 5.02
N ASN A 395 2.96 26.25 6.19
CA ASN A 395 4.06 26.32 7.16
C ASN A 395 5.10 25.20 6.94
N GLY A 396 4.89 24.33 5.95
CA GLY A 396 5.75 23.21 5.63
C GLY A 396 5.13 21.87 6.04
N GLN A 397 5.98 20.92 6.37
CA GLN A 397 5.60 19.55 6.75
C GLN A 397 5.82 19.32 8.24
N GLN A 398 4.85 18.71 8.90
CA GLN A 398 4.88 18.42 10.33
C GLN A 398 4.34 17.02 10.58
N TRP A 399 5.10 16.20 11.31
CA TRP A 399 4.60 14.94 11.83
C TRP A 399 3.86 15.18 13.14
N LEU A 400 2.58 14.83 13.15
CA LEU A 400 1.79 14.77 14.36
C LEU A 400 1.85 13.31 14.85
N SER A 401 2.60 13.07 15.93
CA SER A 401 2.84 11.74 16.48
C SER A 401 1.82 11.35 17.56
N LEU A 402 1.52 10.05 17.62
CA LEU A 402 0.77 9.40 18.69
C LEU A 402 1.66 8.57 19.63
N SER A 403 2.98 8.81 19.60
CA SER A 403 3.95 8.17 20.47
C SER A 403 3.57 8.27 21.94
N GLY A 404 3.49 7.13 22.62
CA GLY A 404 3.12 7.03 24.03
C GLY A 404 1.65 7.32 24.33
N LYS A 405 0.83 7.60 23.31
CA LYS A 405 -0.61 7.88 23.48
C LYS A 405 -1.48 6.67 23.19
N LEU A 406 -1.06 5.78 22.30
CA LEU A 406 -1.83 4.60 21.93
C LEU A 406 -1.52 3.41 22.85
N HIS A 407 -2.46 2.47 22.92
CA HIS A 407 -2.32 1.25 23.73
C HIS A 407 -2.75 -0.03 23.00
#